data_AF-A0A5N6V9L4-F1
#
_entry.id   AF-A0A5N6V9L4-F1
#
_cell.length_a   1.000
_cell.length_b   1.000
_cell.length_c   1.000
_cell.angle_alpha   90.00
_cell.angle_beta   90.00
_cell.angle_gamma   90.00
#
_symmetry.space_group_name_H-M   'P 1'
#
loop_
_entity.id
_entity.type
_entity.pdbx_description
1 polymer ?
#
loop_
_entity_poly.entity_id
_entity_poly.type
_entity_poly.pdbx_seq_one_letter_code
_entity_poly.pdbx_strand_id
1 'polypeptide(L)'
;MHLPSLALLAATAPTALACTFGIQFRYIRGGGASELQCIGFAYDNDNPDIMNDWKDATSKIACGGGCTNLDFKGKTYQFCFDSAADMDIQGDATVQRVDGGVKVNIVPDGEKKVDRFTAGLSSVVTHAFYRSNIGCPSA
;
A
#
# COMPACT_ATOMS: atom_id res chain seq x y z
N MET A 1 -35.05 -45.96 -15.86
CA MET A 1 -33.69 -45.39 -15.99
C MET A 1 -33.68 -44.05 -15.29
N HIS A 2 -33.12 -43.96 -14.08
CA HIS A 2 -32.97 -42.70 -13.36
C HIS A 2 -31.59 -42.14 -13.64
N LEU A 3 -31.54 -40.95 -14.26
CA LEU A 3 -30.34 -40.13 -14.35
C LEU A 3 -30.25 -39.26 -13.08
N PRO A 4 -29.11 -39.20 -12.38
CA PRO A 4 -28.96 -38.30 -11.27
C PRO A 4 -28.63 -36.91 -11.82
N SER A 5 -29.47 -35.92 -11.51
CA SER A 5 -29.18 -34.51 -11.74
C SER A 5 -28.04 -34.09 -10.80
N LEU A 6 -26.84 -33.94 -11.35
CA LEU A 6 -25.73 -33.24 -10.71
C LEU A 6 -26.09 -31.75 -10.63
N ALA A 7 -26.66 -31.32 -9.51
CA ALA A 7 -26.76 -29.92 -9.16
C ALA A 7 -25.35 -29.41 -8.85
N LEU A 8 -24.73 -28.75 -9.84
CA LEU A 8 -23.48 -28.04 -9.67
C LEU A 8 -23.76 -26.80 -8.80
N LEU A 9 -23.46 -26.88 -7.49
CA LEU A 9 -23.40 -25.69 -6.65
C LEU A 9 -22.21 -24.84 -7.11
N ALA A 10 -22.48 -23.87 -7.99
CA ALA A 10 -21.59 -22.75 -8.19
C ALA A 10 -21.63 -21.90 -6.91
N ALA A 11 -20.75 -22.24 -5.96
CA ALA A 11 -20.45 -21.35 -4.86
C ALA A 11 -19.81 -20.10 -5.47
N THR A 12 -20.59 -19.04 -5.66
CA THR A 12 -20.07 -17.70 -5.91
C THR A 12 -19.36 -17.28 -4.62
N ALA A 13 -18.08 -17.64 -4.49
CA ALA A 13 -17.24 -17.04 -3.48
C ALA A 13 -17.39 -15.53 -3.64
N PRO A 14 -17.75 -14.77 -2.58
CA PRO A 14 -17.72 -13.33 -2.67
C PRO A 14 -16.30 -12.99 -3.13
N THR A 15 -16.18 -12.33 -4.27
CA THR A 15 -14.91 -11.76 -4.68
C THR A 15 -14.56 -10.81 -3.55
N ALA A 16 -13.66 -11.23 -2.66
CA ALA A 16 -13.17 -10.36 -1.62
C ALA A 16 -12.74 -9.08 -2.35
N LEU A 17 -13.37 -7.96 -2.00
CA LEU A 17 -12.92 -6.66 -2.49
C LEU A 17 -11.42 -6.63 -2.22
N ALA A 18 -10.64 -6.30 -3.24
CA ALA A 18 -9.20 -6.27 -3.13
C ALA A 18 -8.75 -4.83 -2.87
N CYS A 19 -7.75 -4.70 -2.02
CA CYS A 19 -7.22 -3.44 -1.50
C CYS A 19 -5.77 -3.30 -1.93
N THR A 20 -5.34 -2.05 -1.97
CA THR A 20 -3.96 -1.70 -2.26
C THR A 20 -3.30 -1.12 -1.02
N PHE A 21 -2.16 -1.66 -0.63
CA PHE A 21 -1.37 -1.17 0.49
C PHE A 21 0.02 -0.76 0.00
N GLY A 22 0.60 0.27 0.59
CA GLY A 22 1.92 0.71 0.17
C GLY A 22 2.65 1.64 1.12
N ILE A 23 3.87 1.96 0.73
CA ILE A 23 4.77 2.91 1.38
C ILE A 23 5.12 3.99 0.35
N GLN A 24 5.05 5.25 0.75
CA GLN A 24 5.35 6.40 -0.09
C GLN A 24 6.43 7.26 0.56
N PHE A 25 7.46 7.59 -0.22
CA PHE A 25 8.48 8.59 0.12
C PHE A 25 8.26 9.83 -0.74
N ARG A 26 8.16 11.00 -0.12
CA ARG A 26 7.99 12.29 -0.80
C ARG A 26 9.10 13.23 -0.40
N TYR A 27 9.91 13.64 -1.36
CA TYR A 27 10.86 14.73 -1.17
C TYR A 27 10.27 16.02 -1.71
N ILE A 28 10.03 16.97 -0.83
CA ILE A 28 9.40 18.24 -1.12
C ILE A 28 10.47 19.32 -0.97
N ARG A 29 10.60 20.17 -1.98
CA ARG A 29 11.46 21.36 -1.96
C ARG A 29 10.60 22.59 -2.28
N GLY A 30 10.75 23.66 -1.51
CA GLY A 30 10.06 24.92 -1.75
C GLY A 30 10.39 25.98 -0.69
N GLY A 31 10.30 27.25 -1.06
CA GLY A 31 10.44 28.37 -0.11
C GLY A 31 11.78 28.45 0.63
N GLY A 32 12.86 27.87 0.07
CA GLY A 32 14.18 27.83 0.72
C GLY A 32 14.42 26.64 1.65
N ALA A 33 13.46 25.73 1.79
CA ALA A 33 13.57 24.53 2.62
C ALA A 33 13.31 23.25 1.82
N SER A 34 13.64 22.10 2.43
CA SER A 34 13.27 20.79 1.94
C SER A 34 12.85 19.85 3.06
N GLU A 35 11.93 18.94 2.77
CA GLU A 35 11.38 17.95 3.68
C GLU A 35 11.31 16.58 3.00
N LEU A 36 11.61 15.52 3.75
CA LEU A 36 11.32 14.14 3.36
C LEU A 36 10.16 13.62 4.22
N GLN A 37 9.08 13.20 3.57
CA GLN A 37 7.94 12.55 4.20
C GLN A 37 7.92 11.06 3.85
N CYS A 38 7.69 10.21 4.84
CA CYS A 38 7.49 8.78 4.65
C CYS A 38 6.14 8.37 5.21
N ILE A 39 5.35 7.68 4.41
CA ILE A 39 3.92 7.45 4.66
C ILE A 39 3.59 5.99 4.34
N GLY A 40 2.98 5.28 5.28
CA GLY A 40 2.26 4.04 4.99
C GLY A 40 0.83 4.37 4.59
N PHE A 41 0.28 3.71 3.59
CA PHE A 41 -1.04 4.02 3.06
C PHE A 41 -1.85 2.78 2.67
N ALA A 42 -3.16 2.95 2.60
CA ALA A 42 -4.11 1.97 2.07
C ALA A 42 -5.17 2.64 1.18
N TYR A 43 -5.65 1.89 0.20
CA TYR A 43 -6.84 2.18 -0.60
C TYR A 43 -7.85 1.05 -0.49
N ASP A 44 -9.14 1.37 -0.39
CA ASP A 44 -10.27 0.46 -0.54
C ASP A 44 -10.59 0.21 -2.02
N ASN A 45 -9.53 0.02 -2.80
CA ASN A 45 -9.56 -0.20 -4.24
C ASN A 45 -8.32 -1.04 -4.61
N ASP A 46 -8.52 -1.95 -5.55
CA ASP A 46 -7.49 -2.85 -6.07
C ASP A 46 -6.61 -2.19 -7.14
N ASN A 47 -7.14 -1.17 -7.82
CA ASN A 47 -6.45 -0.48 -8.90
C ASN A 47 -6.60 1.04 -8.79
N PRO A 48 -6.11 1.66 -7.70
CA PRO A 48 -6.12 3.11 -7.54
C PRO A 48 -5.07 3.77 -8.44
N ASP A 49 -5.32 5.00 -8.90
CA ASP A 49 -4.24 5.84 -9.39
C ASP A 49 -3.44 6.41 -8.22
N ILE A 50 -2.38 5.68 -7.82
CA ILE A 50 -1.55 5.95 -6.64
C ILE A 50 -1.11 7.41 -6.47
N MET A 51 -0.95 8.15 -7.57
CA MET A 51 -0.46 9.54 -7.56
C MET A 51 -1.57 10.59 -7.54
N ASN A 52 -2.77 10.23 -8.01
CA ASN A 52 -3.86 11.19 -8.22
C ASN A 52 -5.05 10.96 -7.29
N ASP A 53 -5.25 9.71 -6.85
CA ASP A 53 -6.35 9.35 -5.95
C ASP A 53 -6.04 9.69 -4.49
N TRP A 54 -7.10 10.03 -3.76
CA TRP A 54 -7.03 10.22 -2.32
C TRP A 54 -6.94 8.87 -1.63
N LYS A 55 -5.98 8.74 -0.72
CA LYS A 55 -5.78 7.54 0.09
C LYS A 55 -6.89 7.43 1.13
N ASP A 56 -7.44 6.23 1.30
CA ASP A 56 -8.48 5.97 2.30
C ASP A 56 -7.91 5.94 3.72
N ALA A 57 -6.63 5.57 3.88
CA ALA A 57 -5.93 5.68 5.16
C ALA A 57 -4.44 5.97 4.97
N THR A 58 -3.86 6.72 5.91
CA THR A 58 -2.43 7.04 5.94
C THR A 58 -1.88 7.08 7.36
N SER A 59 -0.61 6.72 7.52
CA SER A 59 0.15 6.86 8.77
C SER A 59 1.56 7.37 8.46
N LYS A 60 2.09 8.26 9.31
CA LYS A 60 3.49 8.69 9.20
C LYS A 60 4.39 7.56 9.68
N ILE A 61 5.41 7.24 8.90
CA ILE A 61 6.39 6.19 9.24
C ILE A 61 7.79 6.79 9.32
N ALA A 62 8.68 6.15 10.07
CA ALA A 62 10.08 6.53 10.10
C ALA A 62 10.73 6.25 8.73
N CYS A 63 11.43 7.24 8.15
CA CYS A 63 12.11 7.07 6.87
C CYS A 63 13.35 6.15 6.92
N GLY A 64 13.83 5.79 8.12
CA GLY A 64 15.03 4.96 8.29
C GLY A 64 14.79 3.45 8.24
N GLY A 65 13.54 2.99 8.19
CA GLY A 65 13.17 1.58 8.34
C GLY A 65 12.41 1.30 9.63
N GLY A 66 12.09 0.03 9.82
CA GLY A 66 11.34 -0.49 10.95
C GLY A 66 9.87 -0.72 10.65
N CYS A 67 9.10 -0.99 11.70
CA CYS A 67 7.69 -1.33 11.60
C CYS A 67 6.80 -0.19 12.11
N THR A 68 5.67 0.05 11.45
CA THR A 68 4.67 1.04 11.88
C THR A 68 3.28 0.52 11.58
N ASN A 69 2.32 0.89 12.44
CA ASN A 69 0.94 0.48 12.30
C ASN A 69 0.09 1.53 11.56
N LEU A 70 -0.91 1.06 10.83
CA LEU A 70 -1.95 1.83 10.16
C LEU A 70 -3.29 1.15 10.42
N ASP A 71 -4.27 1.91 10.92
CA ASP A 71 -5.63 1.44 11.04
C ASP A 71 -6.41 1.70 9.75
N PHE A 72 -7.11 0.67 9.28
CA PHE A 72 -7.88 0.70 8.05
C PHE A 72 -9.06 -0.28 8.13
N LYS A 73 -10.28 0.23 7.89
CA LYS A 73 -11.56 -0.51 7.96
C LYS A 73 -11.68 -1.41 9.21
N GLY A 74 -11.46 -0.82 10.37
CA GLY A 74 -11.60 -1.51 11.66
C GLY A 74 -10.49 -2.52 11.99
N LYS A 75 -9.44 -2.61 11.17
CA LYS A 75 -8.28 -3.50 11.36
C LYS A 75 -6.98 -2.73 11.41
N THR A 76 -6.01 -3.24 12.16
CA THR A 76 -4.65 -2.68 12.23
C THR A 76 -3.71 -3.49 11.35
N TYR A 77 -3.00 -2.79 10.47
CA TYR A 77 -1.99 -3.33 9.56
C TYR A 77 -0.62 -2.81 9.97
N GLN A 78 0.34 -3.72 10.09
CA GLN A 78 1.73 -3.40 10.33
C GLN A 78 2.49 -3.43 9.00
N PHE A 79 3.11 -2.29 8.70
CA PHE A 79 4.05 -2.13 7.61
C PHE A 79 5.45 -2.22 8.17
N CYS A 80 6.31 -3.03 7.56
CA CYS A 80 7.73 -3.12 7.94
C CYS A 80 8.59 -2.99 6.70
N PHE A 81 9.68 -2.23 6.78
CA PHE A 81 10.72 -2.24 5.75
C PHE A 81 12.10 -2.13 6.39
N ASP A 82 13.11 -2.72 5.75
CA ASP A 82 14.43 -2.87 6.36
C ASP A 82 15.13 -1.52 6.55
N SER A 83 15.34 -0.78 5.46
CA SER A 83 15.88 0.58 5.49
C SER A 83 15.54 1.33 4.20
N ALA A 84 15.81 2.63 4.15
CA ALA A 84 15.73 3.41 2.92
C ALA A 84 16.96 4.28 2.68
N ALA A 85 17.33 4.39 1.42
CA ALA A 85 18.38 5.27 0.93
C ALA A 85 17.96 5.82 -0.43
N ASP A 86 18.25 7.09 -0.72
CA ASP A 86 17.93 7.75 -1.99
C ASP A 86 16.47 7.61 -2.44
N MET A 87 15.54 7.70 -1.46
CA MET A 87 14.10 7.49 -1.67
C MET A 87 13.77 6.09 -2.21
N ASP A 88 14.63 5.11 -1.99
CA ASP A 88 14.39 3.72 -2.34
C ASP A 88 14.45 2.82 -1.11
N ILE A 89 13.68 1.73 -1.14
CA ILE A 89 13.71 0.72 -0.10
C ILE A 89 14.92 -0.19 -0.35
N GLN A 90 15.75 -0.36 0.67
CA GLN A 90 16.90 -1.24 0.64
C GLN A 90 16.53 -2.50 1.42
N GLY A 91 16.25 -3.59 0.70
CA GLY A 91 15.76 -4.84 1.26
C GLY A 91 14.25 -5.02 1.06
N ASP A 92 13.62 -5.74 1.98
CA ASP A 92 12.21 -6.10 1.86
C ASP A 92 11.31 -5.02 2.46
N ALA A 93 10.09 -4.94 1.92
CA ALA A 93 9.00 -4.19 2.53
C ALA A 93 7.74 -5.05 2.54
N THR A 94 7.04 -5.07 3.67
CA THR A 94 5.96 -6.02 3.91
C THR A 94 4.81 -5.38 4.64
N VAL A 95 3.62 -5.96 4.47
CA VAL A 95 2.40 -5.60 5.20
C VAL A 95 1.73 -6.85 5.74
N GLN A 96 1.26 -6.77 6.99
CA GLN A 96 0.54 -7.86 7.64
C GLN A 96 -0.48 -7.31 8.62
N ARG A 97 -1.64 -7.96 8.74
CA ARG A 97 -2.62 -7.62 9.77
C ARG A 97 -2.14 -8.07 11.16
N VAL A 98 -2.21 -7.19 12.16
CA VAL A 98 -1.62 -7.40 13.50
C VAL A 98 -2.36 -8.49 14.29
N ASP A 99 -3.68 -8.60 14.14
CA ASP A 99 -4.50 -9.64 14.77
C ASP A 99 -4.41 -11.01 14.06
N GLY A 100 -3.41 -11.17 13.19
CA GLY A 100 -3.18 -12.35 12.36
C GLY A 100 -3.60 -12.14 10.91
N GLY A 101 -2.84 -12.71 9.98
CA GLY A 101 -3.08 -12.59 8.55
C GLY A 101 -1.88 -13.06 7.75
N VAL A 102 -2.05 -13.23 6.44
CA VAL A 102 -0.93 -13.56 5.55
C VAL A 102 -0.02 -12.33 5.45
N LYS A 103 1.28 -12.54 5.69
CA LYS A 103 2.31 -11.52 5.43
C LYS A 103 2.46 -11.39 3.91
N VAL A 104 2.33 -10.19 3.40
CA VAL A 104 2.46 -9.89 1.97
C VAL A 104 3.69 -9.00 1.77
N ASN A 105 4.49 -9.30 0.75
CA ASN A 105 5.59 -8.42 0.37
C ASN A 105 5.07 -7.32 -0.56
N ILE A 106 5.37 -6.08 -0.22
CA ILE A 106 5.26 -4.92 -1.09
C ILE A 106 6.51 -4.80 -1.95
N VAL A 107 7.69 -5.04 -1.36
CA VAL A 107 8.96 -5.21 -2.07
C VAL A 107 9.50 -6.58 -1.68
N PRO A 108 9.89 -7.44 -2.64
CA PRO A 108 10.05 -7.16 -4.07
C PRO A 108 8.79 -7.38 -4.92
N ASP A 109 7.72 -7.94 -4.35
CA ASP A 109 6.65 -8.54 -5.15
C ASP A 109 5.70 -7.51 -5.79
N GLY A 110 5.61 -6.31 -5.23
CA GLY A 110 4.73 -5.23 -5.69
C GLY A 110 5.30 -4.38 -6.81
N GLU A 111 4.72 -3.19 -6.94
CA GLU A 111 5.04 -2.22 -7.97
C GLU A 111 5.70 -0.99 -7.36
N LYS A 112 6.49 -0.30 -8.18
CA LYS A 112 7.07 1.00 -7.86
C LYS A 112 6.61 2.02 -8.89
N LYS A 113 6.03 3.12 -8.42
CA LYS A 113 5.68 4.28 -9.25
C LYS A 113 6.45 5.50 -8.76
N VAL A 114 7.03 6.24 -9.70
CA VAL A 114 7.78 7.47 -9.43
C VAL A 114 7.10 8.63 -10.15
N ASP A 115 6.83 9.71 -9.44
CA ASP A 115 6.29 10.94 -10.00
C ASP A 115 7.16 12.15 -9.63
N ARG A 116 7.20 13.13 -10.52
CA ARG A 116 7.97 14.36 -10.36
C ARG A 116 7.14 15.55 -10.78
N PHE A 117 6.75 16.36 -9.81
CA PHE A 117 6.08 17.62 -10.03
C PHE A 117 7.03 18.79 -9.80
N THR A 118 7.01 19.80 -10.67
CA THR A 118 7.79 21.04 -10.51
C THR A 118 6.93 22.23 -10.87
N ALA A 119 6.88 23.23 -10.00
CA ALA A 119 6.17 24.48 -10.21
C ALA A 119 6.98 25.65 -9.64
N GLY A 120 7.54 26.48 -10.54
CA GLY A 120 8.42 27.58 -10.17
C GLY A 120 9.66 27.08 -9.42
N LEU A 121 9.90 27.61 -8.22
CA LEU A 121 11.00 27.21 -7.34
C LEU A 121 10.69 25.99 -6.46
N SER A 122 9.49 25.43 -6.58
CA SER A 122 9.04 24.28 -5.78
C SER A 122 9.04 23.01 -6.61
N SER A 123 9.41 21.89 -5.99
CA SER A 123 9.37 20.56 -6.61
C SER A 123 8.96 19.49 -5.61
N VAL A 124 8.24 18.48 -6.07
CA VAL A 124 7.92 17.28 -5.31
C VAL A 124 8.34 16.06 -6.13
N VAL A 125 9.18 15.23 -5.53
CA VAL A 125 9.49 13.89 -6.05
C VAL A 125 8.77 12.89 -5.16
N THR A 126 8.05 11.95 -5.74
CA THR A 126 7.33 10.91 -5.02
C THR A 126 7.76 9.55 -5.51
N HIS A 127 8.18 8.67 -4.61
CA HIS A 127 8.35 7.24 -4.87
C HIS A 127 7.28 6.50 -4.06
N ALA A 128 6.47 5.69 -4.72
CA ALA A 128 5.48 4.84 -4.06
C ALA A 128 5.76 3.38 -4.39
N PHE A 129 5.81 2.55 -3.35
CA PHE A 129 5.95 1.10 -3.41
C PHE A 129 4.63 0.52 -2.93
N TYR A 130 3.95 -0.29 -3.72
CA TYR A 130 2.62 -0.77 -3.36
C TYR A 130 2.34 -2.16 -3.89
N ARG A 131 1.41 -2.83 -3.22
CA ARG A 131 0.88 -4.12 -3.64
C ARG A 131 -0.65 -4.08 -3.63
N SER A 132 -1.21 -4.34 -4.79
CA SER A 132 -2.63 -4.60 -4.99
C SER A 132 -2.96 -6.07 -4.74
N ASN A 133 -4.23 -6.42 -4.88
CA ASN A 133 -4.81 -7.74 -4.75
C ASN A 133 -4.65 -8.34 -3.34
N ILE A 134 -4.67 -7.46 -2.32
CA ILE A 134 -4.66 -7.87 -0.92
C ILE A 134 -6.10 -7.86 -0.43
N GLY A 135 -6.57 -8.96 0.17
CA GLY A 135 -7.96 -9.06 0.63
C GLY A 135 -8.36 -7.90 1.53
N CYS A 136 -9.36 -7.13 1.13
CA CYS A 136 -9.91 -6.04 1.94
C CYS A 136 -10.70 -6.62 3.12
N PRO A 137 -10.53 -6.08 4.32
CA PRO A 137 -11.50 -6.30 5.37
C PRO A 137 -12.83 -5.66 4.99
N SER A 138 -13.92 -6.36 5.31
CA SER A 138 -15.24 -5.74 5.43
C SER A 138 -15.22 -4.79 6.63
N ALA A 139 -15.76 -3.59 6.45
CA ALA A 139 -15.93 -2.59 7.50
C ALA A 139 -16.88 -3.07 8.61
#